data_AF-A0A8J3KPT9-F1
#
_entry.id   AF-A0A8J3KPT9-F1
#
_cell.length_a   1.000
_cell.length_b   1.000
_cell.length_c   1.000
_cell.angle_alpha   90.00
_cell.angle_beta   90.00
_cell.angle_gamma   90.00
#
_symmetry.space_group_name_H-M   'P 1'
#
loop_
_entity.id
_entity.type
_entity.pdbx_description
1 polymer ?
#
loop_
_entity_poly.entity_id
_entity_poly.type
_entity_poly.pdbx_seq_one_letter_code
_entity_poly.pdbx_strand_id
1 'polypeptide(L)'
;MTQQLFHEVIGEKPPSTIDVKQLVRREKRRARLRRLVGAVGVVAVASIAVAGFSLHRPTGQDGPPVARPAPTASAEAGFRLVYNTEESARTTAERLTAELLAAVQRSAPPATWLTGPAVRYTEKSPDDEGILFRGGGNLSLDGRRSALGIWVMPAGRTMPACVDFATTCQKVTAANGVRMVLGTWRDGGPVVAYTVEITLADGRQFYVQHTTKLGSAKSGAAAKAPVSSAVALSRDQVVAIAAEIAAKVIA
;
A
#
# COMPACT_ATOMS: atom_id res chain seq x y z
N MET A 1 -57.56 -27.89 -11.53
CA MET A 1 -56.92 -26.98 -12.49
C MET A 1 -55.81 -26.18 -11.80
N THR A 2 -54.64 -26.76 -11.51
CA THR A 2 -53.56 -26.04 -10.77
C THR A 2 -52.12 -26.54 -11.00
N GLN A 3 -51.86 -27.50 -11.91
CA GLN A 3 -50.49 -28.03 -12.13
C GLN A 3 -49.85 -27.68 -13.47
N GLN A 4 -50.52 -26.95 -14.37
CA GLN A 4 -49.97 -26.63 -15.69
C GLN A 4 -49.11 -25.35 -15.76
N LEU A 5 -49.14 -24.48 -14.74
CA LEU A 5 -48.42 -23.19 -14.78
C LEU A 5 -46.94 -23.26 -14.35
N PHE A 6 -46.44 -24.39 -13.86
CA PHE A 6 -45.05 -24.50 -13.37
C PHE A 6 -44.05 -25.05 -14.40
N HIS A 7 -44.51 -25.55 -15.56
CA HIS A 7 -43.60 -26.08 -16.58
C HIS A 7 -43.13 -25.06 -17.61
N GLU A 8 -43.77 -23.89 -17.70
CA GLU A 8 -43.45 -22.88 -18.71
C GLU A 8 -42.39 -21.85 -18.25
N VAL A 9 -41.96 -21.91 -16.97
CA VAL A 9 -40.95 -20.99 -16.38
C VAL A 9 -39.60 -21.68 -16.14
N ILE A 10 -39.38 -22.88 -16.71
CA ILE A 10 -38.03 -23.44 -16.79
C ILE A 10 -37.45 -23.01 -18.13
N GLY A 11 -36.89 -21.80 -18.14
CA GLY A 11 -36.20 -21.24 -19.30
C GLY A 11 -35.11 -22.17 -19.83
N GLU A 12 -34.81 -22.02 -21.13
CA GLU A 12 -33.83 -22.82 -21.86
C GLU A 12 -32.55 -23.03 -21.03
N LYS A 13 -32.13 -24.31 -20.94
CA LYS A 13 -30.90 -24.71 -20.26
C LYS A 13 -29.76 -23.80 -20.73
N PRO A 14 -29.12 -23.03 -19.83
CA PRO A 14 -28.05 -22.13 -20.25
C PRO A 14 -26.95 -22.96 -20.93
N PRO A 15 -26.36 -22.46 -22.02
CA PRO A 15 -25.32 -23.17 -22.73
C PRO A 15 -24.20 -23.54 -21.74
N SER A 16 -23.96 -24.84 -21.59
CA SER A 16 -23.13 -25.41 -20.50
C SER A 16 -21.64 -25.17 -20.66
N THR A 17 -21.24 -24.33 -21.61
CA THR A 17 -19.83 -24.11 -21.93
C THR A 17 -19.63 -22.65 -22.29
N ILE A 18 -19.25 -21.86 -21.30
CA ILE A 18 -18.71 -20.52 -21.55
C ILE A 18 -17.34 -20.73 -22.19
N ASP A 19 -17.19 -20.40 -23.47
CA ASP A 19 -15.90 -20.42 -24.15
C ASP A 19 -15.05 -19.24 -23.65
N VAL A 20 -14.32 -19.50 -22.57
CA VAL A 20 -13.40 -18.55 -21.94
C VAL A 20 -12.33 -18.08 -22.94
N LYS A 21 -11.94 -18.92 -23.92
CA LYS A 21 -10.91 -18.56 -24.90
C LYS A 21 -11.42 -17.49 -25.87
N GLN A 22 -12.69 -17.55 -26.28
CA GLN A 22 -13.30 -16.48 -27.07
C GLN A 22 -13.39 -15.17 -26.28
N LEU A 23 -13.77 -15.23 -25.00
CA LEU A 23 -13.88 -14.04 -24.16
C LEU A 23 -12.53 -13.31 -24.03
N VAL A 24 -11.46 -14.06 -23.72
CA VAL A 24 -10.09 -13.53 -23.59
C VAL A 24 -9.58 -12.94 -24.92
N ARG A 25 -9.88 -13.57 -26.06
CA ARG A 25 -9.51 -13.03 -27.38
C ARG A 25 -10.21 -11.70 -27.67
N ARG A 26 -11.48 -11.56 -27.29
CA ARG A 26 -12.27 -10.32 -27.48
C ARG A 26 -11.72 -9.17 -26.63
N GLU A 27 -11.40 -9.42 -25.37
CA GLU A 27 -10.75 -8.49 -24.44
C GLU A 27 -9.39 -8.01 -24.99
N LYS A 28 -8.53 -8.95 -25.37
CA LYS A 28 -7.18 -8.66 -25.89
C LYS A 28 -7.22 -7.82 -27.18
N ARG A 29 -8.22 -8.03 -28.04
CA ARG A 29 -8.41 -7.22 -29.27
C ARG A 29 -8.84 -5.79 -28.95
N ARG A 30 -9.74 -5.58 -27.98
CA ARG A 30 -10.14 -4.23 -27.52
C ARG A 30 -8.98 -3.46 -26.89
N ALA A 31 -8.16 -4.13 -26.09
CA ALA A 31 -6.98 -3.52 -25.48
C ALA A 31 -5.95 -3.03 -26.53
N ARG A 32 -5.77 -3.78 -27.63
CA ARG A 32 -4.87 -3.38 -28.73
C ARG A 32 -5.37 -2.15 -29.50
N LEU A 33 -6.67 -2.06 -29.77
CA LEU A 33 -7.24 -0.93 -30.51
C LEU A 33 -7.10 0.40 -29.75
N ARG A 34 -7.15 0.37 -28.41
CA ARG A 34 -6.93 1.58 -27.59
C ARG A 34 -5.50 2.11 -27.65
N ARG A 35 -4.51 1.28 -28.01
CA ARG A 35 -3.09 1.70 -28.07
C ARG A 35 -2.74 2.48 -29.34
N LEU A 36 -3.57 2.43 -30.38
CA LEU A 36 -3.26 3.08 -31.66
C LEU A 36 -3.78 4.52 -31.78
N VAL A 37 -4.59 5.01 -30.84
CA VAL A 37 -5.21 6.35 -30.90
C VAL A 37 -4.44 7.39 -30.07
N GLY A 38 -3.39 7.00 -29.32
CA GLY A 38 -2.72 7.86 -28.33
C GLY A 38 -1.27 8.24 -28.65
N ALA A 39 -0.89 8.41 -29.92
CA ALA A 39 0.49 8.76 -30.29
C ALA A 39 0.56 10.10 -31.05
N VAL A 40 0.52 11.21 -30.32
CA VAL A 40 0.99 12.53 -30.81
C VAL A 40 1.67 13.30 -29.69
N GLY A 41 3.00 13.46 -29.81
CA GLY A 41 3.80 14.63 -29.38
C GLY A 41 4.04 14.85 -27.88
N VAL A 42 5.31 14.85 -27.45
CA VAL A 42 6.07 16.09 -27.14
C VAL A 42 7.56 15.74 -26.93
N VAL A 43 8.40 16.63 -27.44
CA VAL A 43 9.86 16.61 -27.58
C VAL A 43 10.58 16.91 -26.24
N ALA A 44 11.79 16.38 -26.12
CA ALA A 44 12.71 16.46 -24.99
C ALA A 44 13.28 17.88 -24.72
N VAL A 45 13.71 18.14 -23.48
CA VAL A 45 14.89 18.97 -23.18
C VAL A 45 15.62 18.39 -21.96
N ALA A 46 16.91 18.10 -22.15
CA ALA A 46 17.87 17.75 -21.11
C ALA A 46 18.66 18.99 -20.68
N SER A 47 19.02 19.10 -19.39
CA SER A 47 20.05 20.04 -18.94
C SER A 47 20.74 19.58 -17.65
N ILE A 48 22.04 19.88 -17.63
CA ILE A 48 23.15 19.45 -16.77
C ILE A 48 23.39 20.45 -15.63
N ALA A 49 23.88 20.00 -14.46
CA ALA A 49 24.86 20.71 -13.58
C ALA A 49 25.18 19.84 -12.33
N VAL A 50 26.38 19.26 -12.16
CA VAL A 50 27.67 19.79 -11.64
C VAL A 50 27.81 19.72 -10.09
N ALA A 51 28.99 19.25 -9.68
CA ALA A 51 29.43 18.73 -8.40
C ALA A 51 29.67 19.75 -7.28
N GLY A 52 29.75 19.25 -6.04
CA GLY A 52 30.30 19.94 -4.87
C GLY A 52 30.94 18.97 -3.89
N PHE A 53 32.22 18.67 -4.09
CA PHE A 53 33.07 17.90 -3.16
C PHE A 53 33.65 18.88 -2.13
N SER A 54 33.48 18.64 -0.84
CA SER A 54 34.17 19.38 0.22
C SER A 54 34.95 18.41 1.10
N LEU A 55 36.28 18.44 0.92
CA LEU A 55 37.23 17.81 1.83
C LEU A 55 37.45 18.77 3.01
N HIS A 56 37.09 18.34 4.22
CA HIS A 56 37.53 18.99 5.45
C HIS A 56 38.18 17.94 6.35
N ARG A 57 39.48 18.11 6.62
CA ARG A 57 40.28 17.25 7.48
C ARG A 57 40.98 18.14 8.51
N PRO A 58 40.61 18.07 9.79
CA PRO A 58 41.47 18.55 10.87
C PRO A 58 42.26 17.38 11.47
N THR A 59 43.56 17.61 11.59
CA THR A 59 44.53 16.84 12.35
C THR A 59 44.56 17.27 13.81
N GLY A 60 44.68 16.28 14.70
CA GLY A 60 45.32 16.41 16.02
C GLY A 60 44.37 16.59 17.20
N GLN A 61 44.41 15.66 18.17
CA GLN A 61 44.89 15.90 19.54
C GLN A 61 44.79 14.60 20.37
N ASP A 62 45.93 14.09 20.85
CA ASP A 62 46.00 12.99 21.81
C ASP A 62 45.50 13.45 23.19
N GLY A 63 44.52 12.73 23.73
CA GLY A 63 43.92 12.96 25.05
C GLY A 63 43.42 11.66 25.70
N PRO A 64 43.30 11.61 27.03
CA PRO A 64 43.22 10.40 27.87
C PRO A 64 41.83 9.71 27.78
N PRO A 65 41.60 8.54 28.45
CA PRO A 65 40.78 7.44 27.92
C PRO A 65 39.35 7.87 27.57
N VAL A 66 39.05 7.73 26.28
CA VAL A 66 37.78 8.07 25.66
C VAL A 66 36.67 7.18 26.23
N ALA A 67 35.77 7.78 26.99
CA ALA A 67 34.43 7.23 27.22
C ALA A 67 33.85 6.86 25.85
N ARG A 68 33.50 5.57 25.66
CA ARG A 68 32.89 5.08 24.42
C ARG A 68 31.75 6.05 24.04
N PRO A 69 31.83 6.75 22.90
CA PRO A 69 30.77 7.65 22.50
C PRO A 69 29.48 6.83 22.45
N ALA A 70 28.48 7.27 23.22
CA ALA A 70 27.12 6.79 23.00
C ALA A 70 26.83 6.96 21.50
N PRO A 71 26.24 5.96 20.82
CA PRO A 71 25.88 6.11 19.43
C PRO A 71 25.03 7.38 19.33
N THR A 72 25.60 8.43 18.73
CA THR A 72 24.86 9.61 18.35
C THR A 72 23.72 9.07 17.49
N ALA A 73 22.50 9.13 18.01
CA ALA A 73 21.31 8.83 17.25
C ALA A 73 21.35 9.78 16.05
N SER A 74 21.88 9.28 14.94
CA SER A 74 21.97 9.98 13.67
C SER A 74 20.55 10.44 13.41
N ALA A 75 20.30 11.75 13.51
CA ALA A 75 19.00 12.34 13.23
C ALA A 75 18.55 11.73 11.90
N GLU A 76 17.55 10.84 11.95
CA GLU A 76 17.35 9.86 10.88
C GLU A 76 17.17 10.62 9.57
N ALA A 77 18.19 10.58 8.73
CA ALA A 77 18.17 11.22 7.43
C ALA A 77 16.96 10.65 6.68
N GLY A 78 16.06 11.54 6.25
CA GLY A 78 14.96 11.15 5.40
C GLY A 78 15.48 10.50 4.11
N PHE A 79 14.59 9.81 3.39
CA PHE A 79 14.94 9.11 2.15
C PHE A 79 14.01 9.52 1.01
N ARG A 80 14.55 9.54 -0.20
CA ARG A 80 13.78 9.78 -1.43
C ARG A 80 13.25 8.45 -1.96
N LEU A 81 12.04 8.43 -2.50
CA LEU A 81 11.54 7.24 -3.19
C LEU A 81 12.01 7.25 -4.64
N VAL A 82 13.04 6.45 -4.94
CA VAL A 82 13.71 6.35 -6.24
C VAL A 82 13.33 5.03 -6.92
N TYR A 83 13.00 5.08 -8.21
CA TYR A 83 12.50 3.91 -8.96
C TYR A 83 12.82 3.99 -10.46
N ASN A 84 13.85 4.74 -10.83
CA ASN A 84 14.29 4.89 -12.23
C ASN A 84 15.01 3.64 -12.75
N THR A 85 15.44 2.75 -11.85
CA THR A 85 16.04 1.45 -12.16
C THR A 85 15.43 0.38 -11.26
N GLU A 86 15.51 -0.89 -11.66
CA GLU A 86 15.05 -2.00 -10.82
C GLU A 86 15.78 -2.03 -9.47
N GLU A 87 17.10 -1.79 -9.47
CA GLU A 87 17.91 -1.76 -8.26
C GLU A 87 17.47 -0.64 -7.30
N SER A 88 17.32 0.59 -7.79
CA SER A 88 16.88 1.72 -6.95
C SER A 88 15.46 1.53 -6.43
N ALA A 89 14.56 0.94 -7.24
CA ALA A 89 13.21 0.61 -6.84
C ALA A 89 13.21 -0.46 -5.72
N ARG A 90 14.04 -1.50 -5.84
CA ARG A 90 14.21 -2.52 -4.80
C ARG A 90 14.74 -1.92 -3.51
N THR A 91 15.80 -1.10 -3.58
CA THR A 91 16.35 -0.42 -2.39
C THR A 91 15.32 0.49 -1.72
N THR A 92 14.52 1.21 -2.49
CA THR A 92 13.42 2.03 -1.94
C THR A 92 12.35 1.16 -1.28
N ALA A 93 12.01 0.02 -1.87
CA ALA A 93 11.03 -0.90 -1.30
C ALA A 93 11.53 -1.56 0.00
N GLU A 94 12.81 -1.95 0.05
CA GLU A 94 13.48 -2.43 1.27
C GLU A 94 13.47 -1.35 2.36
N ARG A 95 13.75 -0.10 1.99
CA ARG A 95 13.69 1.03 2.94
C ARG A 95 12.28 1.23 3.48
N LEU A 96 11.26 1.29 2.62
CA LEU A 96 9.85 1.40 3.03
C LEU A 96 9.44 0.23 3.95
N THR A 97 9.94 -0.98 3.68
CA THR A 97 9.70 -2.15 4.54
C THR A 97 10.31 -1.96 5.92
N ALA A 98 11.57 -1.51 6.00
CA ALA A 98 12.23 -1.24 7.27
C ALA A 98 11.53 -0.14 8.07
N GLU A 99 11.07 0.92 7.41
CA GLU A 99 10.33 2.00 8.06
C GLU A 99 8.96 1.55 8.57
N LEU A 100 8.25 0.70 7.82
CA LEU A 100 7.00 0.10 8.26
C LEU A 100 7.20 -0.79 9.49
N LEU A 101 8.26 -1.59 9.53
CA LEU A 101 8.63 -2.41 10.68
C LEU A 101 8.89 -1.53 11.91
N ALA A 102 9.73 -0.50 11.78
CA ALA A 102 10.08 0.41 12.87
C ALA A 102 8.85 1.16 13.41
N ALA A 103 8.00 1.67 12.51
CA ALA A 103 6.80 2.42 12.88
C ALA A 103 5.77 1.57 13.63
N VAL A 104 5.58 0.31 13.20
CA VAL A 104 4.73 -0.64 13.93
C VAL A 104 5.32 -0.97 15.30
N GLN A 105 6.63 -1.22 15.40
CA GLN A 105 7.29 -1.52 16.67
C GLN A 105 7.17 -0.36 17.68
N ARG A 106 7.22 0.89 17.21
CA ARG A 106 7.03 2.09 18.05
C ARG A 106 5.58 2.31 18.45
N SER A 107 4.64 2.18 17.51
CA SER A 107 3.22 2.52 17.72
C SER A 107 2.42 1.39 18.39
N ALA A 108 2.87 0.15 18.22
CA ALA A 108 2.23 -1.05 18.78
C ALA A 108 3.30 -2.07 19.20
N PRO A 109 4.09 -1.80 20.26
CA PRO A 109 5.20 -2.67 20.66
C PRO A 109 4.85 -4.15 20.88
N PRO A 110 3.65 -4.53 21.39
CA PRO A 110 3.26 -5.93 21.53
C PRO A 110 2.82 -6.60 20.23
N ALA A 111 2.73 -5.86 19.11
CA ALA A 111 2.30 -6.42 17.84
C ALA A 111 3.38 -7.35 17.27
N THR A 112 2.95 -8.51 16.77
CA THR A 112 3.82 -9.51 16.15
C THR A 112 3.42 -9.72 14.71
N TRP A 113 4.37 -9.69 13.78
CA TRP A 113 4.11 -10.03 12.38
C TRP A 113 3.90 -11.54 12.23
N LEU A 114 2.75 -11.93 11.69
CA LEU A 114 2.44 -13.31 11.30
C LEU A 114 3.03 -13.63 9.93
N THR A 115 3.00 -12.64 9.04
CA THR A 115 3.73 -12.65 7.77
C THR A 115 4.38 -11.28 7.66
N GLY A 116 5.70 -11.25 7.55
CA GLY A 116 6.47 -10.01 7.53
C GLY A 116 5.98 -9.05 6.44
N PRO A 117 6.06 -7.73 6.67
CA PRO A 117 5.73 -6.80 5.63
C PRO A 117 6.73 -6.96 4.50
N ALA A 118 6.24 -7.06 3.27
CA ALA A 118 7.08 -7.03 2.08
C ALA A 118 6.54 -5.94 1.16
N VAL A 119 7.29 -4.85 1.03
CA VAL A 119 7.01 -3.81 0.05
C VAL A 119 7.76 -4.16 -1.23
N ARG A 120 7.08 -3.97 -2.36
CA ARG A 120 7.65 -4.14 -3.68
C ARG A 120 7.30 -2.95 -4.56
N TYR A 121 8.18 -2.68 -5.51
CA TYR A 121 7.84 -1.81 -6.62
C TYR A 121 6.86 -2.55 -7.54
N THR A 122 5.80 -1.85 -7.96
CA THR A 122 4.79 -2.36 -8.90
C THR A 122 5.02 -1.68 -10.24
N GLU A 123 5.98 -2.20 -11.01
CA GLU A 123 6.22 -1.68 -12.36
C GLU A 123 4.98 -1.91 -13.23
N LYS A 124 4.37 -0.83 -13.73
CA LYS A 124 3.31 -0.76 -14.77
C LYS A 124 2.56 -2.08 -15.04
N SER A 125 2.03 -2.72 -14.00
CA SER A 125 1.07 -3.78 -14.21
C SER A 125 -0.18 -3.08 -14.74
N PRO A 126 -0.75 -3.52 -15.87
CA PRO A 126 -1.99 -2.96 -16.38
C PRO A 126 -3.13 -3.04 -15.35
N ASP A 127 -2.97 -3.91 -14.35
CA ASP A 127 -3.93 -4.15 -13.27
C ASP A 127 -3.65 -3.32 -11.99
N ASP A 128 -2.46 -2.71 -11.83
CA ASP A 128 -2.07 -2.05 -10.57
C ASP A 128 -2.40 -0.54 -10.51
N GLU A 129 -3.36 -0.05 -11.31
CA GLU A 129 -3.94 1.32 -11.26
C GLU A 129 -2.95 2.52 -11.29
N GLY A 130 -1.66 2.25 -11.51
CA GLY A 130 -0.58 3.22 -11.37
C GLY A 130 -0.01 3.36 -9.96
N ILE A 131 -0.09 2.34 -9.11
CA ILE A 131 0.63 2.26 -7.84
C ILE A 131 2.15 2.16 -8.13
N LEU A 132 2.98 2.95 -7.43
CA LEU A 132 4.45 2.86 -7.51
C LEU A 132 4.99 1.78 -6.59
N PHE A 133 4.60 1.82 -5.31
CA PHE A 133 5.04 0.86 -4.30
C PHE A 133 3.82 0.28 -3.61
N ARG A 134 3.82 -1.03 -3.39
CA ARG A 134 2.77 -1.75 -2.67
C ARG A 134 3.40 -2.75 -1.74
N GLY A 135 2.89 -2.83 -0.52
CA GLY A 135 3.35 -3.84 0.42
C GLY A 135 2.43 -4.03 1.58
N GLY A 136 2.82 -4.92 2.48
CA GLY A 136 2.08 -5.18 3.69
C GLY A 136 2.33 -6.58 4.22
N GLY A 137 1.67 -6.88 5.32
CA GLY A 137 1.74 -8.16 5.99
C GLY A 137 0.55 -8.36 6.92
N ASN A 138 0.50 -9.53 7.53
CA ASN A 138 -0.48 -9.84 8.57
C ASN A 138 0.21 -9.69 9.92
N LEU A 139 -0.48 -9.11 10.88
CA LEU A 139 0.00 -8.92 12.24
C LEU A 139 -1.02 -9.42 13.27
N SER A 140 -0.53 -9.74 14.46
CA SER A 140 -1.31 -10.11 15.63
C SER A 140 -1.00 -9.15 16.77
N LEU A 141 -2.04 -8.62 17.43
CA LEU A 141 -1.93 -7.80 18.63
C LEU A 141 -3.03 -8.22 19.62
N ASP A 142 -2.65 -8.63 20.83
CA ASP A 142 -3.55 -9.16 21.86
C ASP A 142 -4.44 -10.32 21.36
N GLY A 143 -3.84 -11.24 20.58
CA GLY A 143 -4.56 -12.36 19.96
C GLY A 143 -5.46 -11.99 18.78
N ARG A 144 -5.61 -10.69 18.45
CA ARG A 144 -6.38 -10.22 17.30
C ARG A 144 -5.50 -10.18 16.06
N ARG A 145 -5.96 -10.81 14.99
CA ARG A 145 -5.25 -10.84 13.71
C ARG A 145 -5.79 -9.79 12.74
N SER A 146 -4.92 -9.20 11.94
CA SER A 146 -5.30 -8.20 10.96
C SER A 146 -4.26 -8.10 9.85
N ALA A 147 -4.58 -7.39 8.77
CA ALA A 147 -3.60 -7.01 7.76
C ALA A 147 -3.29 -5.51 7.85
N LEU A 148 -2.04 -5.17 7.57
CA LEU A 148 -1.56 -3.81 7.42
C LEU A 148 -0.85 -3.71 6.07
N GLY A 149 -1.34 -2.82 5.21
CA GLY A 149 -0.80 -2.56 3.89
C GLY A 149 -0.35 -1.12 3.72
N ILE A 150 0.59 -0.91 2.81
CA ILE A 150 1.01 0.42 2.36
C ILE A 150 0.97 0.52 0.84
N TRP A 151 0.69 1.73 0.35
CA TRP A 151 0.76 2.07 -1.07
C TRP A 151 1.36 3.45 -1.25
N VAL A 152 2.14 3.61 -2.32
CA VAL A 152 2.58 4.92 -2.81
C VAL A 152 2.03 5.09 -4.21
N MET A 153 1.24 6.14 -4.43
CA MET A 153 0.74 6.55 -5.73
C MET A 153 1.57 7.71 -6.29
N PRO A 154 1.71 7.85 -7.62
CA PRO A 154 2.36 8.99 -8.23
C PRO A 154 1.56 10.28 -7.96
N ALA A 155 2.22 11.42 -8.10
CA ALA A 155 1.59 12.72 -7.90
C ALA A 155 0.37 12.92 -8.81
N GLY A 156 -0.66 13.57 -8.30
CA GLY A 156 -1.93 13.78 -9.01
C GLY A 156 -2.83 12.54 -9.14
N ARG A 157 -2.44 11.39 -8.57
CA ARG A 157 -3.28 10.19 -8.48
C ARG A 157 -3.68 9.96 -7.03
N THR A 158 -4.97 9.71 -6.82
CA THR A 158 -5.53 9.32 -5.53
C THR A 158 -6.24 7.99 -5.69
N MET A 159 -6.14 7.10 -4.69
CA MET A 159 -7.09 6.00 -4.62
C MET A 159 -8.46 6.57 -4.23
N PRO A 160 -9.57 6.08 -4.80
CA PRO A 160 -10.89 6.38 -4.30
C PRO A 160 -10.98 5.85 -2.86
N ALA A 161 -10.81 6.75 -1.89
CA ALA A 161 -10.75 6.36 -0.49
C ALA A 161 -12.11 5.83 0.02
N CYS A 162 -13.20 6.27 -0.62
CA CYS A 162 -14.53 5.68 -0.53
C CYS A 162 -14.86 5.01 -1.85
N VAL A 163 -14.92 3.68 -1.85
CA VAL A 163 -15.41 2.89 -2.98
C VAL A 163 -16.81 2.38 -2.68
N ASP A 164 -17.60 2.16 -3.73
CA ASP A 164 -19.06 1.91 -3.65
C ASP A 164 -19.43 0.67 -2.82
N PHE A 165 -18.48 -0.22 -2.54
CA PHE A 165 -18.68 -1.40 -1.69
C PHE A 165 -18.48 -1.15 -0.19
N ALA A 166 -18.12 0.08 0.21
CA ALA A 166 -18.10 0.47 1.60
C ALA A 166 -19.53 0.59 2.15
N THR A 167 -19.85 -0.14 3.22
CA THR A 167 -21.09 0.03 3.97
C THR A 167 -21.13 1.38 4.69
N THR A 168 -19.99 1.82 5.21
CA THR A 168 -19.80 3.18 5.70
C THR A 168 -18.49 3.72 5.16
N CYS A 169 -18.46 5.00 4.82
CA CYS A 169 -17.23 5.69 4.47
C CYS A 169 -17.26 7.12 4.98
N GLN A 170 -16.32 7.45 5.87
CA GLN A 170 -16.22 8.77 6.47
C GLN A 170 -14.83 9.32 6.23
N LYS A 171 -14.76 10.46 5.53
CA LYS A 171 -13.56 11.27 5.47
C LYS A 171 -13.44 12.02 6.79
N VAL A 172 -12.33 11.83 7.49
CA VAL A 172 -12.05 12.48 8.77
C VAL A 172 -10.65 13.06 8.76
N THR A 173 -10.42 14.05 9.60
CA THR A 173 -9.08 14.61 9.83
C THR A 173 -8.61 14.16 11.21
N ALA A 174 -7.39 13.64 11.30
CA ALA A 174 -6.76 13.34 12.57
C ALA A 174 -6.37 14.64 13.30
N ALA A 175 -6.07 14.55 14.60
CA ALA A 175 -5.70 15.73 15.40
C ALA A 175 -4.46 16.47 14.85
N ASN A 176 -3.58 15.76 14.14
CA ASN A 176 -2.39 16.31 13.48
C ASN A 176 -2.66 16.89 12.07
N GLY A 177 -3.92 17.01 11.64
CA GLY A 177 -4.29 17.52 10.32
C GLY A 177 -4.23 16.50 9.18
N VAL A 178 -3.78 15.27 9.45
CA VAL A 178 -3.70 14.21 8.42
C VAL A 178 -5.11 13.77 8.00
N ARG A 179 -5.33 13.68 6.69
CA ARG A 179 -6.57 13.16 6.12
C ARG A 179 -6.65 11.65 6.28
N MET A 180 -7.83 11.17 6.64
CA MET A 180 -8.10 9.75 6.78
C MET A 180 -9.45 9.42 6.21
N VAL A 181 -9.61 8.16 5.88
CA VAL A 181 -10.90 7.56 5.57
C VAL A 181 -11.13 6.35 6.45
N LEU A 182 -12.25 6.41 7.18
CA LEU A 182 -12.75 5.33 8.01
C LEU A 182 -13.81 4.60 7.20
N GLY A 183 -13.60 3.31 6.97
CA GLY A 183 -14.50 2.50 6.16
C GLY A 183 -14.89 1.21 6.86
N THR A 184 -16.14 0.81 6.71
CA THR A 184 -16.54 -0.59 6.92
C THR A 184 -17.00 -1.17 5.60
N TRP A 185 -16.68 -2.44 5.37
CA TRP A 185 -17.03 -3.16 4.15
C TRP A 185 -17.67 -4.50 4.52
N ARG A 186 -18.49 -5.02 3.63
CA ARG A 186 -19.00 -6.38 3.72
C ARG A 186 -18.39 -7.20 2.60
N ASP A 187 -17.47 -8.09 2.95
CA ASP A 187 -16.86 -9.04 2.01
C ASP A 187 -16.81 -10.42 2.66
N GLY A 188 -17.97 -11.11 2.62
CA GLY A 188 -18.20 -12.37 3.33
C GLY A 188 -18.35 -12.22 4.86
N GLY A 189 -18.30 -10.99 5.39
CA GLY A 189 -18.45 -10.66 6.82
C GLY A 189 -18.16 -9.18 7.10
N PRO A 190 -18.37 -8.70 8.34
CA PRO A 190 -18.05 -7.32 8.71
C PRO A 190 -16.53 -7.12 8.73
N VAL A 191 -16.02 -6.37 7.76
CA VAL A 191 -14.62 -5.95 7.70
C VAL A 191 -14.55 -4.49 8.13
N VAL A 192 -13.74 -4.20 9.14
CA VAL A 192 -13.40 -2.82 9.52
C VAL A 192 -12.06 -2.50 8.89
N ALA A 193 -11.97 -1.35 8.20
CA ALA A 193 -10.68 -0.84 7.75
C ALA A 193 -10.48 0.64 8.08
N TYR A 194 -9.23 0.95 8.42
CA TYR A 194 -8.76 2.31 8.58
C TYR A 194 -7.77 2.60 7.47
N THR A 195 -8.06 3.58 6.63
CA THR A 195 -7.15 4.03 5.58
C THR A 195 -6.70 5.43 5.88
N VAL A 196 -5.40 5.65 6.01
CA VAL A 196 -4.78 6.97 6.18
C VAL A 196 -4.24 7.40 4.82
N GLU A 197 -4.50 8.64 4.43
CA GLU A 197 -4.02 9.25 3.17
C GLU A 197 -3.15 10.47 3.52
N ILE A 198 -1.89 10.43 3.11
CA ILE A 198 -0.94 11.53 3.31
C ILE A 198 -0.37 11.95 1.97
N THR A 199 -0.45 13.25 1.66
CA THR A 199 0.31 13.82 0.55
C THR A 199 1.76 14.05 0.99
N LEU A 200 2.69 13.40 0.30
CA LEU A 200 4.13 13.52 0.54
C LEU A 200 4.67 14.87 0.03
N ALA A 201 5.88 15.24 0.45
CA ALA A 201 6.51 16.52 0.10
C ALA A 201 6.67 16.75 -1.42
N ASP A 202 6.80 15.66 -2.19
CA ASP A 202 6.89 15.68 -3.66
C ASP A 202 5.54 15.57 -4.38
N GLY A 203 4.43 15.66 -3.65
CA GLY A 203 3.07 15.59 -4.18
C GLY A 203 2.53 14.18 -4.44
N ARG A 204 3.32 13.13 -4.22
CA ARG A 204 2.84 11.73 -4.23
C ARG A 204 1.85 11.48 -3.10
N GLN A 205 1.01 10.47 -3.25
CA GLN A 205 0.07 10.07 -2.20
C GLN A 205 0.55 8.79 -1.52
N PHE A 206 0.64 8.81 -0.21
CA PHE A 206 1.00 7.69 0.64
C PHE A 206 -0.22 7.20 1.39
N TYR A 207 -0.45 5.90 1.34
CA TYR A 207 -1.57 5.24 1.99
C TYR A 207 -1.06 4.19 2.96
N VAL A 208 -1.66 4.16 4.14
CA VAL A 208 -1.56 3.05 5.08
C VAL A 208 -2.97 2.54 5.35
N GLN A 209 -3.21 1.25 5.14
CA GLN A 209 -4.50 0.63 5.40
C GLN A 209 -4.34 -0.49 6.40
N HIS A 210 -5.11 -0.42 7.47
CA HIS A 210 -5.36 -1.53 8.37
C HIS A 210 -6.71 -2.15 8.07
N THR A 211 -6.81 -3.48 8.11
CA THR A 211 -8.08 -4.18 7.93
C THR A 211 -8.17 -5.43 8.81
N THR A 212 -9.36 -5.72 9.34
CA THR A 212 -9.62 -6.98 10.06
C THR A 212 -9.61 -8.21 9.15
N LYS A 213 -9.74 -8.01 7.84
CA LYS A 213 -9.60 -9.08 6.86
C LYS A 213 -8.12 -9.43 6.71
N LEU A 214 -7.75 -10.66 7.05
CA LEU A 214 -6.42 -11.17 6.70
C LEU A 214 -6.24 -11.09 5.19
N GLY A 215 -5.07 -10.60 4.76
CA GLY A 215 -4.73 -10.59 3.34
C GLY A 215 -4.94 -11.99 2.78
N SER A 216 -5.59 -12.10 1.63
CA SER A 216 -5.92 -13.39 1.02
C SER A 216 -4.64 -14.19 0.82
N ALA A 217 -4.30 -15.05 1.78
CA ALA A 217 -3.37 -16.13 1.58
C ALA A 217 -3.91 -16.87 0.36
N LYS A 218 -3.17 -16.89 -0.74
CA LYS A 218 -3.56 -17.56 -2.00
C LYS A 218 -4.23 -18.90 -1.67
N SER A 219 -5.56 -18.94 -1.72
CA SER A 219 -6.47 -20.09 -1.59
C SER A 219 -5.96 -21.30 -0.80
N GLY A 220 -5.35 -21.09 0.38
CA GLY A 220 -4.84 -22.15 1.26
C GLY A 220 -5.65 -22.24 2.55
N ALA A 221 -5.43 -23.28 3.35
CA ALA A 221 -6.17 -23.59 4.60
C ALA A 221 -6.30 -22.42 5.61
N ALA A 222 -5.49 -21.36 5.49
CA ALA A 222 -5.61 -20.11 6.25
C ALA A 222 -6.89 -19.30 5.93
N ALA A 223 -7.60 -19.58 4.84
CA ALA A 223 -8.85 -18.91 4.46
C ALA A 223 -10.06 -19.25 5.36
N LYS A 224 -9.93 -20.24 6.27
CA LYS A 224 -11.02 -20.69 7.15
C LYS A 224 -10.96 -20.13 8.58
N ALA A 225 -9.97 -19.31 8.93
CA ALA A 225 -9.94 -18.70 10.25
C ALA A 225 -11.14 -17.73 10.41
N PRO A 226 -11.87 -17.78 11.54
CA PRO A 226 -12.94 -16.82 11.81
C PRO A 226 -12.43 -15.39 11.69
N VAL A 227 -13.11 -14.57 10.91
CA VAL A 227 -12.81 -13.14 10.81
C VAL A 227 -13.26 -12.50 12.11
N SER A 228 -12.31 -12.10 12.95
CA SER A 228 -12.62 -11.30 14.12
C SER A 228 -13.06 -9.91 13.67
N SER A 229 -14.20 -9.43 14.16
CA SER A 229 -14.61 -8.04 13.97
C SER A 229 -13.80 -7.06 14.83
N ALA A 230 -13.06 -7.57 15.82
CA ALA A 230 -12.23 -6.74 16.68
C ALA A 230 -10.95 -6.30 15.95
N VAL A 231 -10.78 -4.99 15.87
CA VAL A 231 -9.68 -4.35 15.15
C VAL A 231 -8.39 -4.50 15.96
N ALA A 232 -7.32 -5.03 15.37
CA ALA A 232 -6.07 -5.25 16.10
C ALA A 232 -5.37 -3.94 16.42
N LEU A 233 -5.16 -3.08 15.41
CA LEU A 233 -4.63 -1.72 15.59
C LEU A 233 -5.77 -0.73 15.80
N SER A 234 -5.57 0.22 16.71
CA SER A 234 -6.49 1.35 16.86
C SER A 234 -6.34 2.33 15.69
N ARG A 235 -7.34 3.20 15.52
CA ARG A 235 -7.28 4.30 14.54
C ARG A 235 -6.02 5.14 14.73
N ASP A 236 -5.72 5.53 15.96
CA ASP A 236 -4.60 6.42 16.28
C ASP A 236 -3.25 5.76 16.03
N GLN A 237 -3.13 4.44 16.25
CA GLN A 237 -1.93 3.69 15.90
C GLN A 237 -1.68 3.69 14.39
N VAL A 238 -2.72 3.51 13.57
CA VAL A 238 -2.57 3.54 12.11
C VAL A 238 -2.16 4.94 11.62
N VAL A 239 -2.69 5.99 12.24
CA VAL A 239 -2.26 7.38 11.96
C VAL A 239 -0.82 7.60 12.34
N ALA A 240 -0.41 7.17 13.54
CA ALA A 240 0.96 7.32 14.01
C ALA A 240 1.95 6.60 13.07
N ILE A 241 1.64 5.37 12.68
CA ILE A 241 2.44 4.60 11.72
C ILE A 241 2.57 5.35 10.38
N ALA A 242 1.45 5.84 9.84
CA ALA A 242 1.46 6.55 8.56
C ALA A 242 2.24 7.87 8.62
N ALA A 243 2.02 8.67 9.66
CA ALA A 243 2.68 9.95 9.84
C ALA A 243 4.19 9.80 10.04
N GLU A 244 4.61 8.79 10.80
CA GLU A 244 6.03 8.52 11.05
C GLU A 244 6.78 8.14 9.77
N ILE A 245 6.22 7.25 8.95
CA ILE A 245 6.84 6.85 7.67
C ILE A 245 6.84 8.05 6.71
N ALA A 246 5.73 8.77 6.59
CA ALA A 246 5.63 9.92 5.69
C ALA A 246 6.61 11.05 6.04
N ALA A 247 6.83 11.32 7.34
CA ALA A 247 7.77 12.34 7.79
C ALA A 247 9.22 12.05 7.40
N LYS A 248 9.57 10.79 7.13
CA LYS A 248 10.89 10.38 6.65
C LYS A 248 11.03 10.42 5.14
N VAL A 249 9.95 10.53 4.39
CA VAL A 249 10.03 10.63 2.93
C VAL A 249 10.27 12.08 2.53
N ILE A 250 11.42 12.32 1.92
CA ILE A 250 11.81 13.65 1.41
C ILE A 250 11.63 13.69 -0.12
N ALA A 251 11.38 14.90 -0.64
CA ALA A 251 11.31 15.17 -2.08
C ALA A 251 12.67 15.01 -2.75
#